data_AF-A0A3D1TTW7-F1
#
_entry.id   AF-A0A3D1TTW7-F1
#
_cell.length_a   1.000
_cell.length_b   1.000
_cell.length_c   1.000
_cell.angle_alpha   90.00
_cell.angle_beta   90.00
_cell.angle_gamma   90.00
#
_symmetry.space_group_name_H-M   'P 1'
#
loop_
_entity.id
_entity.type
_entity.pdbx_description
1 polymer ?
#
loop_
_entity_poly.entity_id
_entity_poly.type
_entity_poly.pdbx_seq_one_letter_code
_entity_poly.pdbx_strand_id
1 'polypeptide(L)'
;GTEEARVLDERIALEHGVLGQETTGPGGFAMALRSVPVVASYARQMQQLCPDAWLLNFTNPAGLVVQALSAEFPNLKMAGICDTPSSMHRQLAAAFERPTTEVQIRLFGLNHLSWLAEAVVDGENVVPKLIENDRLAELMPETALFDRDLLRLLGMIPNEYLYFYYYRERAVANIQAAGETRGEQVRRLSSELVRDLAEIDPESHPEQAWRRYRQYLDSRHGTYLAMEHGGKEALEQAEAKTHDEDDEEGSVDGGEGYAGVALDILASAGGAPARIVANVPNRGAVAGMQDDDVVETVCEAGRDGLKTIPAGDIPEDCLLLMQSVKRYERLTVEAIRTRSRKTAIEALMAHPLVGSYSLATSLVDAYLKAHQSYVGDWDA
;
A
#
# COMPACT_ATOMS: atom_id res chain seq x y z
N GLY A 1 -9.02 -13.36 4.11
CA GLY A 1 -8.74 -12.34 3.09
C GLY A 1 -8.75 -12.99 1.73
N THR A 2 -9.92 -13.46 1.30
CA THR A 2 -10.09 -13.98 -0.06
C THR A 2 -10.42 -12.82 -1.01
N GLU A 3 -10.32 -13.05 -2.31
CA GLU A 3 -10.69 -12.07 -3.32
C GLU A 3 -12.17 -11.71 -3.22
N GLU A 4 -13.04 -12.65 -2.84
CA GLU A 4 -14.46 -12.38 -2.59
C GLU A 4 -14.67 -11.41 -1.43
N ALA A 5 -13.86 -11.52 -0.37
CA ALA A 5 -13.96 -10.59 0.75
C ALA A 5 -13.56 -9.16 0.32
N ARG A 6 -12.56 -9.03 -0.55
CA ARG A 6 -12.17 -7.74 -1.15
C ARG A 6 -13.29 -7.17 -2.03
N VAL A 7 -13.95 -7.99 -2.85
CA VAL A 7 -15.12 -7.56 -3.63
C VAL A 7 -16.20 -6.97 -2.72
N LEU A 8 -16.51 -7.66 -1.62
CA LEU A 8 -17.49 -7.15 -0.64
C LEU A 8 -17.03 -5.83 -0.01
N ASP A 9 -15.74 -5.72 0.34
CA ASP A 9 -15.18 -4.50 0.93
C ASP A 9 -15.40 -3.27 0.04
N GLU A 10 -15.07 -3.43 -1.24
CA GLU A 10 -15.16 -2.38 -2.25
C GLU A 10 -16.62 -2.07 -2.60
N ARG A 11 -17.47 -3.08 -2.83
CA ARG A 11 -18.89 -2.90 -3.17
C ARG A 11 -19.67 -2.21 -2.05
N ILE A 12 -19.50 -2.64 -0.80
CA ILE A 12 -20.18 -2.02 0.35
C ILE A 12 -19.83 -0.53 0.45
N ALA A 13 -18.56 -0.16 0.27
CA ALA A 13 -18.16 1.26 0.28
C ALA A 13 -18.84 2.06 -0.84
N LEU A 14 -18.83 1.53 -2.06
CA LEU A 14 -19.39 2.19 -3.24
C LEU A 14 -20.91 2.35 -3.17
N GLU A 15 -21.62 1.36 -2.61
CA GLU A 15 -23.07 1.42 -2.35
C GLU A 15 -23.43 2.55 -1.37
N HIS A 16 -22.48 2.93 -0.50
CA HIS A 16 -22.61 4.06 0.41
C HIS A 16 -22.06 5.38 -0.16
N GLY A 17 -21.67 5.40 -1.45
CA GLY A 17 -21.20 6.59 -2.14
C GLY A 17 -19.79 7.04 -1.77
N VAL A 18 -18.98 6.14 -1.18
CA VAL A 18 -17.57 6.41 -0.86
C VAL A 18 -16.64 5.44 -1.57
N LEU A 19 -15.35 5.74 -1.52
CA LEU A 19 -14.31 4.96 -2.20
C LEU A 19 -14.29 3.49 -1.73
N GLY A 20 -14.51 2.57 -2.67
CA GLY A 20 -14.22 1.15 -2.50
C GLY A 20 -12.81 0.84 -2.98
N GLN A 21 -11.88 0.63 -2.04
CA GLN A 21 -10.48 0.33 -2.33
C GLN A 21 -9.92 -0.62 -1.24
N GLU A 22 -9.02 -1.52 -1.62
CA GLU A 22 -8.49 -2.61 -0.79
C GLU A 22 -7.91 -2.19 0.57
N THR A 23 -7.12 -1.13 0.61
CA THR A 23 -6.28 -0.74 1.75
C THR A 23 -6.62 0.62 2.34
N THR A 24 -7.39 1.43 1.61
CA THR A 24 -7.64 2.84 1.92
C THR A 24 -9.10 3.06 2.31
N GLY A 25 -9.33 3.84 3.36
CA GLY A 25 -10.68 4.18 3.81
C GLY A 25 -11.49 2.98 4.31
N PRO A 26 -12.81 2.94 4.03
CA PRO A 26 -13.70 1.89 4.52
C PRO A 26 -13.29 0.46 4.13
N GLY A 27 -12.78 0.27 2.91
CA GLY A 27 -12.31 -1.06 2.48
C GLY A 27 -11.06 -1.49 3.24
N GLY A 28 -10.09 -0.60 3.43
CA GLY A 28 -8.93 -0.83 4.30
C GLY A 28 -9.31 -1.18 5.74
N PHE A 29 -10.35 -0.54 6.28
CA PHE A 29 -10.89 -0.87 7.60
C PHE A 29 -11.40 -2.31 7.64
N ALA A 30 -12.25 -2.68 6.68
CA ALA A 30 -12.82 -4.02 6.60
C ALA A 30 -11.75 -5.10 6.39
N MET A 31 -10.72 -4.81 5.58
CA MET A 31 -9.57 -5.69 5.41
C MET A 31 -8.82 -5.90 6.74
N ALA A 32 -8.55 -4.82 7.48
CA ALA A 32 -7.84 -4.87 8.75
C ALA A 32 -8.59 -5.67 9.82
N LEU A 33 -9.92 -5.60 9.86
CA LEU A 33 -10.75 -6.43 10.76
C LEU A 33 -10.44 -7.93 10.61
N ARG A 34 -10.08 -8.35 9.38
CA ARG A 34 -9.78 -9.75 9.07
C ARG A 34 -8.30 -10.09 9.13
N SER A 35 -7.41 -9.17 8.74
CA SER A 35 -5.96 -9.45 8.65
C SER A 35 -5.26 -9.32 9.99
N VAL A 36 -5.55 -8.27 10.77
CA VAL A 36 -4.86 -8.01 12.05
C VAL A 36 -4.91 -9.20 13.01
N PRO A 37 -6.08 -9.84 13.29
CA PRO A 37 -6.13 -10.97 14.21
C PRO A 37 -5.29 -12.17 13.77
N VAL A 38 -5.22 -12.41 12.45
CA VAL A 38 -4.45 -13.51 11.86
C VAL A 38 -2.96 -13.26 12.00
N VAL A 39 -2.48 -12.08 11.61
CA VAL A 39 -1.03 -11.76 11.71
C VAL A 39 -0.60 -11.67 13.18
N ALA A 40 -1.44 -11.15 14.07
CA ALA A 40 -1.19 -11.16 15.51
C ALA A 40 -1.05 -12.59 16.06
N SER A 41 -1.80 -13.57 15.52
CA SER A 41 -1.65 -14.97 15.91
C SER A 41 -0.27 -15.56 15.56
N TYR A 42 0.32 -15.13 14.43
CA TYR A 42 1.69 -15.50 14.07
C TYR A 42 2.71 -14.81 14.98
N ALA A 43 2.52 -13.52 15.28
CA ALA A 43 3.38 -12.79 16.20
C ALA A 43 3.41 -13.41 17.62
N ARG A 44 2.26 -13.86 18.15
CA ARG A 44 2.20 -14.60 19.44
C ARG A 44 3.00 -15.90 19.40
N GLN A 45 2.91 -16.65 18.30
CA GLN A 45 3.69 -17.87 18.12
C GLN A 45 5.18 -17.57 18.02
N MET A 46 5.57 -16.51 17.29
CA MET A 46 6.95 -16.09 17.16
C MET A 46 7.57 -15.70 18.51
N GLN A 47 6.83 -14.98 19.37
CA GLN A 47 7.32 -14.65 20.72
C GLN A 47 7.66 -15.90 21.56
N GLN A 48 6.95 -17.01 21.35
CA GLN A 48 7.17 -18.25 22.09
C GLN A 48 8.23 -19.14 21.46
N LEU A 49 8.29 -19.19 20.13
CA LEU A 49 9.08 -20.17 19.38
C LEU A 49 10.40 -19.60 18.85
N CYS A 50 10.44 -18.32 18.48
CA CYS A 50 11.58 -17.66 17.86
C CYS A 50 11.63 -16.16 18.18
N PRO A 51 11.76 -15.76 19.47
CA PRO A 51 11.65 -14.36 19.91
C PRO A 51 12.67 -13.41 19.28
N ASP A 52 13.79 -13.93 18.77
CA ASP A 52 14.84 -13.15 18.13
C ASP A 52 14.65 -12.94 16.63
N ALA A 53 13.68 -13.63 16.00
CA ALA A 53 13.42 -13.57 14.56
C ALA A 53 12.73 -12.26 14.15
N TRP A 54 12.93 -11.89 12.88
CA TRP A 54 12.24 -10.77 12.25
C TRP A 54 10.87 -11.19 11.72
N LEU A 55 9.86 -10.39 11.98
CA LEU A 55 8.57 -10.43 11.29
C LEU A 55 8.59 -9.37 10.17
N LEU A 56 8.71 -9.82 8.93
CA LEU A 56 8.57 -8.96 7.75
C LEU A 56 7.13 -9.03 7.26
N ASN A 57 6.38 -7.94 7.46
CA ASN A 57 4.96 -7.88 7.11
C ASN A 57 4.77 -7.31 5.70
N PHE A 58 4.29 -8.16 4.81
CA PHE A 58 3.77 -7.80 3.48
C PHE A 58 2.25 -7.76 3.41
N THR A 59 1.58 -8.11 4.52
CA THR A 59 0.11 -8.17 4.54
C THR A 59 -0.46 -6.77 4.67
N ASN A 60 -1.31 -6.41 3.72
CA ASN A 60 -2.04 -5.16 3.74
C ASN A 60 -3.24 -5.17 4.72
N PRO A 61 -3.68 -4.00 5.19
CA PRO A 61 -3.02 -2.69 5.04
C PRO A 61 -1.76 -2.61 5.90
N ALA A 62 -0.58 -2.48 5.30
CA ALA A 62 0.68 -2.85 5.95
C ALA A 62 1.01 -1.96 7.14
N GLY A 63 0.82 -0.64 7.01
CA GLY A 63 1.01 0.32 8.11
C GLY A 63 0.10 0.03 9.30
N LEU A 64 -1.19 -0.23 9.05
CA LEU A 64 -2.19 -0.52 10.08
C LEU A 64 -1.95 -1.88 10.76
N VAL A 65 -1.55 -2.91 10.01
CA VAL A 65 -1.16 -4.20 10.59
C VAL A 65 0.04 -4.02 11.51
N VAL A 66 1.10 -3.33 11.05
CA VAL A 66 2.28 -3.08 11.90
C VAL A 66 1.95 -2.19 13.09
N GLN A 67 1.02 -1.25 12.97
CA GLN A 67 0.52 -0.45 14.10
C GLN A 67 -0.10 -1.34 15.17
N ALA A 68 -0.95 -2.30 14.76
CA ALA A 68 -1.58 -3.25 15.68
C ALA A 68 -0.54 -4.14 16.37
N LEU A 69 0.40 -4.70 15.59
CA LEU A 69 1.44 -5.58 16.11
C LEU A 69 2.40 -4.84 17.04
N SER A 70 2.78 -3.61 16.72
CA SER A 70 3.68 -2.81 17.55
C SER A 70 3.05 -2.47 18.90
N ALA A 71 1.72 -2.24 18.93
CA ALA A 71 0.98 -1.98 20.15
C ALA A 71 0.85 -3.24 21.05
N GLU A 72 0.63 -4.42 20.46
CA GLU A 72 0.49 -5.68 21.21
C GLU A 72 1.86 -6.31 21.58
N PHE A 73 2.87 -6.13 20.73
CA PHE A 73 4.19 -6.80 20.81
C PHE A 73 5.37 -5.82 20.66
N PRO A 74 5.55 -4.86 21.59
CA PRO A 74 6.54 -3.78 21.45
C PRO A 74 8.01 -4.24 21.36
N ASN A 75 8.31 -5.47 21.77
CA ASN A 75 9.66 -6.04 21.74
C ASN A 75 9.93 -6.94 20.52
N LEU A 76 8.92 -7.21 19.68
CA LEU A 76 9.10 -8.06 18.51
C LEU A 76 9.80 -7.26 17.41
N LYS A 77 10.86 -7.82 16.82
CA LYS A 77 11.54 -7.22 15.67
C LYS A 77 10.64 -7.32 14.46
N MET A 78 10.15 -6.19 13.96
CA MET A 78 9.22 -6.17 12.84
C MET A 78 9.42 -4.96 11.93
N ALA A 79 9.04 -5.14 10.68
CA ALA A 79 8.96 -4.09 9.69
C ALA A 79 7.79 -4.38 8.75
N GLY A 80 7.01 -3.37 8.39
CA GLY A 80 6.10 -3.47 7.26
C GLY A 80 6.79 -3.01 5.99
N ILE A 81 6.58 -3.74 4.90
CA ILE A 81 7.20 -3.44 3.62
C ILE A 81 6.10 -3.11 2.62
N CYS A 82 6.35 -2.09 1.82
CA CYS A 82 5.54 -1.68 0.67
C CYS A 82 6.47 -1.55 -0.53
N ASP A 83 6.00 -1.97 -1.70
CA ASP A 83 6.74 -1.92 -2.96
C ASP A 83 6.80 -0.52 -3.56
N THR A 84 5.75 0.28 -3.42
CA THR A 84 5.63 1.61 -4.00
C THR A 84 6.85 2.51 -3.74
N PRO A 85 7.30 2.75 -2.48
CA PRO A 85 8.44 3.64 -2.27
C PRO A 85 9.74 3.10 -2.88
N SER A 86 9.89 1.78 -2.91
CA SER A 86 11.07 1.11 -3.47
C SER A 86 11.08 1.20 -4.99
N SER A 87 9.93 1.04 -5.63
CA SER A 87 9.73 1.29 -7.07
C SER A 87 10.08 2.73 -7.43
N MET A 88 9.55 3.69 -6.68
CA MET A 88 9.83 5.12 -6.87
C MET A 88 11.34 5.43 -6.77
N HIS A 89 12.03 4.84 -5.80
CA HIS A 89 13.49 5.01 -5.65
C HIS A 89 14.27 4.42 -6.83
N ARG A 90 13.89 3.22 -7.31
CA ARG A 90 14.51 2.59 -8.49
C ARG A 90 14.29 3.42 -9.76
N GLN A 91 13.07 3.91 -9.98
CA GLN A 91 12.75 4.74 -11.13
C GLN A 91 13.54 6.05 -11.14
N LEU A 92 13.67 6.70 -9.97
CA LEU A 92 14.55 7.87 -9.83
C LEU A 92 15.99 7.53 -10.18
N ALA A 93 16.53 6.43 -9.64
CA ALA A 93 17.89 6.00 -9.92
C ALA A 93 18.11 5.73 -11.42
N ALA A 94 17.16 5.06 -12.07
CA ALA A 94 17.18 4.80 -13.51
C ALA A 94 17.09 6.10 -14.33
N ALA A 95 16.20 7.03 -13.96
CA ALA A 95 16.03 8.32 -14.64
C ALA A 95 17.28 9.19 -14.65
N PHE A 96 18.20 9.00 -13.70
CA PHE A 96 19.47 9.70 -13.63
C PHE A 96 20.68 8.82 -13.96
N GLU A 97 20.46 7.58 -14.42
CA GLU A 97 21.54 6.62 -14.75
C GLU A 97 22.54 6.44 -13.58
N ARG A 98 21.99 6.26 -12.37
CA ARG A 98 22.75 6.04 -11.14
C ARG A 98 22.28 4.75 -10.45
N PRO A 99 23.14 4.06 -9.69
CA PRO A 99 22.69 3.02 -8.80
C PRO A 99 21.85 3.61 -7.66
N THR A 100 20.89 2.84 -7.14
CA THR A 100 20.02 3.27 -6.02
C THR A 100 20.80 3.70 -4.78
N THR A 101 22.01 3.14 -4.57
CA THR A 101 22.93 3.50 -3.48
C THR A 101 23.51 4.91 -3.59
N GLU A 102 23.50 5.52 -4.78
CA GLU A 102 23.98 6.89 -5.03
C GLU A 102 22.85 7.93 -5.03
N VAL A 103 21.59 7.48 -4.96
CA VAL A 103 20.42 8.36 -4.90
C VAL A 103 19.87 8.37 -3.49
N GLN A 104 19.95 9.51 -2.81
CA GLN A 104 19.41 9.66 -1.45
C GLN A 104 18.01 10.26 -1.51
N ILE A 105 17.02 9.60 -0.94
CA ILE A 105 15.66 10.11 -0.89
C ILE A 105 15.29 10.60 0.50
N ARG A 106 14.42 11.61 0.57
CA ARG A 106 13.69 12.03 1.77
C ARG A 106 12.21 11.76 1.54
N LEU A 107 11.70 10.74 2.21
CA LEU A 107 10.30 10.33 2.15
C LEU A 107 9.72 10.30 3.56
N PHE A 108 8.49 10.79 3.66
CA PHE A 108 7.73 10.80 4.90
C PHE A 108 6.26 10.48 4.64
N GLY A 109 5.59 9.90 5.64
CA GLY A 109 4.17 9.60 5.55
C GLY A 109 3.74 8.46 6.43
N LEU A 110 2.60 7.88 6.06
CA LEU A 110 2.15 6.56 6.48
C LEU A 110 2.18 5.64 5.26
N ASN A 111 2.01 4.33 5.47
CA ASN A 111 1.81 3.40 4.35
C ASN A 111 0.66 3.85 3.46
N HIS A 112 0.87 3.90 2.14
CA HIS A 112 -0.12 4.37 1.14
C HIS A 112 -0.60 5.83 1.38
N LEU A 113 0.20 6.62 2.11
CA LEU A 113 -0.05 8.03 2.38
C LEU A 113 1.30 8.73 2.64
N SER A 114 2.16 8.73 1.63
CA SER A 114 3.52 9.25 1.72
C SER A 114 3.90 10.18 0.57
N TRP A 115 4.88 11.04 0.83
CA TRP A 115 5.40 12.01 -0.13
C TRP A 115 6.92 11.87 -0.23
N LEU A 116 7.42 11.83 -1.46
CA LEU A 116 8.82 12.05 -1.75
C LEU A 116 9.08 13.57 -1.79
N ALA A 117 9.76 14.05 -0.77
CA ALA A 117 10.04 15.46 -0.59
C ALA A 117 11.34 15.88 -1.30
N GLU A 118 12.35 15.03 -1.25
CA GLU A 118 13.66 15.29 -1.88
C GLU A 118 14.24 14.01 -2.44
N ALA A 119 15.00 14.17 -3.52
CA ALA A 119 15.87 13.15 -4.07
C ALA A 119 17.19 13.83 -4.42
N VAL A 120 18.28 13.45 -3.76
CA VAL A 120 19.61 14.01 -3.98
C VAL A 120 20.39 13.10 -4.89
N VAL A 121 20.77 13.64 -6.05
CA VAL A 121 21.63 12.99 -7.05
C VAL A 121 22.81 13.90 -7.33
N ASP A 122 24.02 13.37 -7.30
CA ASP A 122 25.27 14.14 -7.51
C ASP A 122 25.36 15.42 -6.65
N GLY A 123 24.78 15.39 -5.45
CA GLY A 123 24.77 16.50 -4.48
C GLY A 123 23.67 17.56 -4.68
N GLU A 124 22.76 17.38 -5.65
CA GLU A 124 21.65 18.30 -5.92
C GLU A 124 20.29 17.65 -5.67
N ASN A 125 19.35 18.38 -5.06
CA ASN A 125 17.95 17.94 -4.98
C ASN A 125 17.27 18.09 -6.34
N VAL A 126 16.91 16.96 -6.95
CA VAL A 126 16.36 16.90 -8.31
C VAL A 126 14.84 16.98 -8.39
N VAL A 127 14.11 16.86 -7.27
CA VAL A 127 12.63 16.86 -7.26
C VAL A 127 12.01 18.08 -7.94
N PRO A 128 12.45 19.34 -7.66
CA PRO A 128 11.89 20.51 -8.34
C PRO A 128 12.11 20.48 -9.86
N LYS A 129 13.25 19.96 -10.33
CA LYS A 129 13.55 19.83 -11.76
C LYS A 129 12.72 18.73 -12.42
N LEU A 130 12.51 17.61 -11.71
CA LEU A 130 11.66 16.51 -12.17
C LEU A 130 10.21 16.98 -12.35
N ILE A 131 9.68 17.73 -11.38
CA ILE A 131 8.34 18.33 -11.46
C ILE A 131 8.23 19.32 -12.62
N GLU A 132 9.31 19.80 -13.23
CA GLU A 132 9.27 20.63 -14.44
C GLU A 132 9.69 19.90 -15.73
N ASN A 133 10.04 18.61 -15.66
CA ASN A 133 10.38 17.79 -16.82
C ASN A 133 9.12 17.27 -17.55
N ASP A 134 8.93 17.59 -18.83
CA ASP A 134 7.77 17.14 -19.62
C ASP A 134 7.67 15.61 -19.73
N ARG A 135 8.81 14.91 -19.58
CA ARG A 135 8.89 13.44 -19.59
C ARG A 135 8.72 12.81 -18.22
N LEU A 136 8.29 13.56 -17.20
CA LEU A 136 8.14 13.06 -15.83
C LEU A 136 7.31 11.77 -15.77
N ALA A 137 6.17 11.72 -16.46
CA ALA A 137 5.31 10.53 -16.48
C ALA A 137 5.93 9.33 -17.21
N GLU A 138 6.91 9.54 -18.10
CA GLU A 138 7.66 8.44 -18.70
C GLU A 138 8.74 7.90 -17.74
N LEU A 139 9.36 8.81 -16.98
CA LEU A 139 10.41 8.50 -16.01
C LEU A 139 9.85 7.89 -14.73
N MET A 140 8.68 8.36 -14.30
CA MET A 140 7.99 7.99 -13.07
C MET A 140 6.49 7.83 -13.35
N PRO A 141 6.05 6.65 -13.83
CA PRO A 141 4.68 6.43 -14.31
C PRO A 141 3.57 6.78 -13.31
N GLU A 142 3.79 6.63 -12.01
CA GLU A 142 2.81 6.94 -10.96
C GLU A 142 2.46 8.43 -10.93
N THR A 143 3.35 9.30 -11.42
CA THR A 143 3.09 10.75 -11.51
C THR A 143 2.03 11.10 -12.55
N ALA A 144 1.75 10.20 -13.51
CA ALA A 144 0.72 10.39 -14.53
C ALA A 144 -0.70 10.48 -13.94
N LEU A 145 -0.89 10.06 -12.69
CA LEU A 145 -2.15 10.13 -11.95
C LEU A 145 -2.50 11.55 -11.49
N PHE A 146 -1.52 12.47 -11.48
CA PHE A 146 -1.67 13.79 -10.87
C PHE A 146 -1.53 14.90 -11.90
N ASP A 147 -2.41 15.90 -11.83
CA ASP A 147 -2.25 17.10 -12.65
C ASP A 147 -0.93 17.78 -12.31
N ARG A 148 -0.24 18.27 -13.33
CA ARG A 148 1.07 18.92 -13.17
C ARG A 148 1.06 20.08 -12.17
N ASP A 149 -0.03 20.84 -12.17
CA ASP A 149 -0.19 21.99 -11.27
C ASP A 149 -0.33 21.57 -9.81
N LEU A 150 -0.88 20.38 -9.52
CA LEU A 150 -0.90 19.82 -8.17
C LEU A 150 0.52 19.46 -7.72
N LEU A 151 1.32 18.83 -8.58
CA LEU A 151 2.72 18.51 -8.26
C LEU A 151 3.52 19.79 -7.96
N ARG A 152 3.32 20.86 -8.74
CA ARG A 152 3.92 22.18 -8.50
C ARG A 152 3.46 22.80 -7.18
N LEU A 153 2.16 22.71 -6.87
CA LEU A 153 1.60 23.23 -5.63
C LEU A 153 2.20 22.52 -4.41
N LEU A 154 2.36 21.19 -4.49
CA LEU A 154 2.98 20.40 -3.42
C LEU A 154 4.49 20.60 -3.33
N GLY A 155 5.17 20.83 -4.46
CA GLY A 155 6.63 20.85 -4.54
C GLY A 155 7.27 19.49 -4.25
N MET A 156 6.49 18.41 -4.31
CA MET A 156 6.85 17.05 -3.91
C MET A 156 6.16 16.04 -4.84
N ILE A 157 6.65 14.81 -4.86
CA ILE A 157 6.01 13.71 -5.62
C ILE A 157 5.18 12.87 -4.63
N PRO A 158 3.84 12.87 -4.74
CA PRO A 158 2.99 12.05 -3.90
C PRO A 158 3.04 10.57 -4.33
N ASN A 159 2.92 9.66 -3.35
CA ASN A 159 2.59 8.25 -3.57
C ASN A 159 1.26 8.13 -4.34
N GLU A 160 1.11 7.16 -5.25
CA GLU A 160 -0.09 6.97 -6.08
C GLU A 160 -1.39 6.88 -5.29
N TYR A 161 -1.35 6.34 -4.06
CA TYR A 161 -2.53 6.25 -3.21
C TYR A 161 -3.06 7.61 -2.75
N LEU A 162 -2.26 8.68 -2.82
CA LEU A 162 -2.73 10.03 -2.59
C LEU A 162 -3.70 10.53 -3.68
N TYR A 163 -3.79 9.83 -4.82
CA TYR A 163 -4.84 10.06 -5.81
C TYR A 163 -6.24 9.95 -5.18
N PHE A 164 -6.43 8.99 -4.27
CA PHE A 164 -7.68 8.79 -3.54
C PHE A 164 -8.05 9.92 -2.59
N TYR A 165 -7.11 10.81 -2.26
CA TYR A 165 -7.31 11.95 -1.37
C TYR A 165 -7.44 13.25 -2.16
N TYR A 166 -6.58 13.47 -3.15
CA TYR A 166 -6.56 14.68 -3.95
C TYR A 166 -7.60 14.69 -5.08
N TYR A 167 -8.04 13.52 -5.55
CA TYR A 167 -9.02 13.36 -6.62
C TYR A 167 -10.13 12.36 -6.24
N ARG A 168 -10.53 12.35 -4.97
CA ARG A 168 -11.47 11.37 -4.40
C ARG A 168 -12.76 11.23 -5.20
N GLU A 169 -13.30 12.36 -5.67
CA GLU A 169 -14.56 12.42 -6.40
C GLU A 169 -14.41 11.83 -7.80
N ARG A 170 -13.27 12.05 -8.46
CA ARG A 170 -12.96 11.43 -9.75
C ARG A 170 -12.81 9.92 -9.59
N ALA A 171 -12.04 9.47 -8.59
CA ALA A 171 -11.85 8.05 -8.31
C ALA A 171 -13.18 7.32 -8.10
N VAL A 172 -14.05 7.84 -7.23
CA VAL A 172 -15.37 7.23 -6.97
C VAL A 172 -16.24 7.22 -8.22
N ALA A 173 -16.32 8.34 -8.95
CA ALA A 173 -17.12 8.43 -10.17
C ALA A 173 -16.64 7.46 -11.26
N ASN A 174 -15.32 7.33 -11.43
CA ASN A 174 -14.72 6.44 -12.42
C ASN A 174 -15.00 4.96 -12.11
N ILE A 175 -14.83 4.54 -10.85
CA ILE A 175 -15.13 3.16 -10.43
C ILE A 175 -16.62 2.84 -10.63
N GLN A 176 -17.51 3.78 -10.26
CA GLN A 176 -18.94 3.61 -10.47
C GLN A 176 -19.31 3.51 -11.96
N ALA A 177 -18.69 4.33 -12.81
CA ALA A 177 -18.91 4.31 -14.25
C ALA A 177 -18.35 3.06 -14.94
N ALA A 178 -17.28 2.46 -14.41
CA ALA A 178 -16.69 1.23 -14.93
C ALA A 178 -17.60 0.01 -14.78
N GLY A 179 -18.47 0.00 -13.75
CA GLY A 179 -19.46 -1.07 -13.53
C GLY A 179 -18.90 -2.31 -12.84
N GLU A 180 -17.58 -2.47 -12.77
CA GLU A 180 -16.89 -3.46 -11.96
C GLU A 180 -15.89 -2.80 -11.01
N THR A 181 -15.53 -3.50 -9.95
CA THR A 181 -14.50 -3.10 -8.98
C THR A 181 -13.18 -3.81 -9.28
N ARG A 182 -12.08 -3.28 -8.75
CA ARG A 182 -10.77 -3.92 -8.90
C ARG A 182 -10.74 -5.33 -8.30
N GLY A 183 -11.41 -5.54 -7.17
CA GLY A 183 -11.56 -6.85 -6.54
C GLY A 183 -12.29 -7.85 -7.45
N GLU A 184 -13.30 -7.41 -8.21
CA GLU A 184 -14.02 -8.28 -9.15
C GLU A 184 -13.15 -8.65 -10.34
N GLN A 185 -12.39 -7.68 -10.86
CA GLN A 185 -11.43 -7.91 -11.94
C GLN A 185 -10.37 -8.92 -11.52
N VAL A 186 -9.72 -8.70 -10.37
CA VAL A 186 -8.68 -9.60 -9.85
C VAL A 186 -9.25 -10.99 -9.59
N ARG A 187 -10.44 -11.10 -8.98
CA ARG A 187 -11.11 -12.38 -8.77
C ARG A 187 -11.34 -13.13 -10.08
N ARG A 188 -11.78 -12.43 -11.13
CA ARG A 188 -11.99 -13.00 -12.47
C ARG A 188 -10.67 -13.54 -13.04
N LEU A 189 -9.64 -12.69 -13.09
CA LEU A 189 -8.31 -13.05 -13.60
C LEU A 189 -7.71 -14.24 -12.85
N SER A 190 -7.81 -14.25 -11.52
CA SER A 190 -7.29 -15.34 -10.67
C SER A 190 -8.07 -16.64 -10.88
N SER A 191 -9.40 -16.56 -11.02
CA SER A 191 -10.23 -17.74 -11.31
C SER A 191 -9.92 -18.35 -12.68
N GLU A 192 -9.66 -17.51 -13.67
CA GLU A 192 -9.21 -17.93 -15.01
C GLU A 192 -7.84 -18.61 -14.92
N LEU A 193 -6.85 -17.99 -14.25
CA LEU A 193 -5.53 -18.58 -14.06
C LEU A 193 -5.60 -19.96 -13.38
N VAL A 194 -6.35 -20.09 -12.28
CA VAL A 194 -6.48 -21.36 -11.54
C VAL A 194 -7.11 -22.45 -12.41
N ARG A 195 -8.12 -22.10 -13.22
CA ARG A 195 -8.75 -23.04 -14.16
C ARG A 195 -7.75 -23.51 -15.22
N ASP A 196 -7.03 -22.58 -15.83
CA ASP A 196 -6.13 -22.89 -16.93
C ASP A 196 -4.91 -23.68 -16.45
N LEU A 197 -4.37 -23.35 -15.26
CA LEU A 197 -3.28 -24.11 -14.66
C LEU A 197 -3.73 -25.53 -14.24
N ALA A 198 -5.00 -25.75 -13.92
CA ALA A 198 -5.50 -27.09 -13.58
C ALA A 198 -5.51 -28.04 -14.78
N GLU A 199 -5.47 -27.52 -16.01
CA GLU A 199 -5.40 -28.30 -17.24
C GLU A 199 -3.96 -28.56 -17.70
N ILE A 200 -2.97 -27.90 -17.08
CA ILE A 200 -1.55 -28.03 -17.40
C ILE A 200 -0.89 -28.89 -16.32
N ASP A 201 -0.21 -29.96 -16.72
CA ASP A 201 0.72 -30.65 -15.83
C ASP A 201 2.04 -29.84 -15.78
N PRO A 202 2.36 -29.14 -14.67
CA PRO A 202 3.53 -28.28 -14.60
C PRO A 202 4.85 -29.07 -14.55
N GLU A 203 4.83 -30.36 -14.19
CA GLU A 203 6.04 -31.19 -14.19
C GLU A 203 6.44 -31.55 -15.63
N SER A 204 5.44 -31.86 -16.47
CA SER A 204 5.66 -32.20 -17.87
C SER A 204 5.74 -30.97 -18.79
N HIS A 205 5.07 -29.87 -18.45
CA HIS A 205 4.96 -28.66 -19.29
C HIS A 205 5.24 -27.36 -18.51
N PRO A 206 6.42 -27.22 -17.87
CA PRO A 206 6.74 -26.07 -17.03
C PRO A 206 6.71 -24.73 -17.78
N GLU A 207 7.16 -24.70 -19.04
CA GLU A 207 7.17 -23.47 -19.85
C GLU A 207 5.75 -22.98 -20.20
N GLN A 208 4.81 -23.91 -20.40
CA GLN A 208 3.42 -23.57 -20.67
C GLN A 208 2.75 -22.99 -19.42
N ALA A 209 2.96 -23.62 -18.26
CA ALA A 209 2.47 -23.11 -16.98
C ALA A 209 3.05 -21.72 -16.67
N TRP A 210 4.36 -21.53 -16.89
CA TRP A 210 5.03 -20.25 -16.72
C TRP A 210 4.48 -19.17 -17.64
N ARG A 211 4.32 -19.46 -18.94
CA ARG A 211 3.75 -18.49 -19.90
C ARG A 211 2.34 -18.07 -19.48
N ARG A 212 1.50 -19.01 -19.04
CA ARG A 212 0.14 -18.69 -18.59
C ARG A 212 0.15 -17.82 -17.34
N TYR A 213 1.02 -18.12 -16.39
CA TYR A 213 1.20 -17.30 -15.20
C TYR A 213 1.72 -15.89 -15.54
N ARG A 214 2.67 -15.77 -16.47
CA ARG A 214 3.20 -14.48 -16.95
C ARG A 214 2.09 -13.63 -17.56
N GLN A 215 1.26 -14.19 -18.44
CA GLN A 215 0.10 -13.49 -19.02
C GLN A 215 -0.86 -12.96 -17.94
N TYR A 216 -1.14 -13.76 -16.90
CA TYR A 216 -1.93 -13.29 -15.76
C TYR A 216 -1.28 -12.09 -15.06
N LEU A 217 0.04 -12.14 -14.81
CA LEU A 217 0.76 -11.04 -14.19
C LEU A 217 0.74 -9.78 -15.06
N ASP A 218 0.98 -9.93 -16.36
CA ASP A 218 0.96 -8.82 -17.33
C ASP A 218 -0.44 -8.17 -17.35
N SER A 219 -1.52 -8.95 -17.45
CA SER A 219 -2.89 -8.44 -17.37
C SER A 219 -3.19 -7.77 -16.02
N ARG A 220 -2.74 -8.36 -14.91
CA ARG A 220 -2.99 -7.81 -13.57
C ARG A 220 -2.22 -6.51 -13.36
N HIS A 221 -0.94 -6.43 -13.71
CA HIS A 221 -0.13 -5.23 -13.52
C HIS A 221 -0.51 -4.13 -14.51
N GLY A 222 -0.73 -4.47 -15.79
CA GLY A 222 -1.07 -3.50 -16.83
C GLY A 222 -2.38 -2.75 -16.57
N THR A 223 -3.29 -3.34 -15.80
CA THR A 223 -4.59 -2.74 -15.44
C THR A 223 -4.62 -2.08 -14.05
N TYR A 224 -3.49 -2.04 -13.35
CA TYR A 224 -3.39 -1.44 -12.01
C TYR A 224 -3.70 0.06 -12.04
N LEU A 225 -4.63 0.52 -11.17
CA LEU A 225 -5.12 1.91 -11.07
C LEU A 225 -5.76 2.52 -12.34
N ALA A 226 -5.82 1.77 -13.44
CA ALA A 226 -6.33 2.27 -14.72
C ALA A 226 -7.81 2.69 -14.61
N MET A 227 -8.61 1.90 -13.89
CA MET A 227 -10.03 2.18 -13.68
C MET A 227 -10.24 3.38 -12.77
N GLU A 228 -9.52 3.46 -11.64
CA GLU A 228 -9.66 4.53 -10.68
C GLU A 228 -9.26 5.89 -11.29
N HIS A 229 -8.23 5.89 -12.14
CA HIS A 229 -7.73 7.09 -12.81
C HIS A 229 -8.56 7.51 -14.03
N GLY A 230 -8.85 6.58 -14.95
CA GLY A 230 -9.41 6.91 -16.27
C GLY A 230 -10.72 6.18 -16.60
N GLY A 231 -11.33 5.50 -15.62
CA GLY A 231 -12.59 4.81 -15.79
C GLY A 231 -12.52 3.65 -16.79
N LYS A 232 -13.67 3.38 -17.42
CA LYS A 232 -13.84 2.24 -18.33
C LYS A 232 -12.93 2.29 -19.56
N GLU A 233 -12.78 3.46 -20.17
CA GLU A 233 -11.96 3.60 -21.39
C GLU A 233 -10.48 3.31 -21.13
N ALA A 234 -9.94 3.81 -20.01
CA ALA A 234 -8.56 3.52 -19.63
C ALA A 234 -8.36 2.03 -19.28
N LEU A 235 -9.35 1.40 -18.65
CA LEU A 235 -9.34 -0.03 -18.38
C LEU A 235 -9.31 -0.86 -19.67
N GLU A 236 -10.20 -0.56 -20.63
CA GLU A 236 -10.26 -1.26 -21.92
C GLU A 236 -8.96 -1.08 -22.72
N GLN A 237 -8.36 0.12 -22.69
CA GLN A 237 -7.07 0.38 -23.32
C GLN A 237 -5.93 -0.40 -22.65
N ALA A 238 -5.92 -0.48 -21.33
CA ALA A 238 -4.95 -1.26 -20.58
C ALA A 238 -5.07 -2.75 -20.86
N GLU A 239 -6.29 -3.30 -20.87
CA GLU A 239 -6.54 -4.71 -21.20
C GLU A 239 -6.10 -5.02 -22.64
N ALA A 240 -6.39 -4.14 -23.61
CA ALA A 240 -5.97 -4.33 -24.99
C ALA A 240 -4.44 -4.41 -25.17
N LYS A 241 -3.67 -3.61 -24.41
CA LYS A 241 -2.19 -3.64 -24.43
C LYS A 241 -1.61 -4.94 -23.87
N THR A 242 -2.30 -5.58 -22.92
CA THR A 242 -1.80 -6.82 -22.29
C THR A 242 -2.02 -8.08 -23.15
N HIS A 243 -2.78 -7.96 -24.24
CA HIS A 243 -3.08 -9.05 -25.17
C HIS A 243 -2.19 -9.06 -26.41
N ASP A 244 -1.26 -8.12 -26.58
CA ASP A 244 -0.28 -8.15 -27.66
C ASP A 244 0.80 -9.21 -27.34
N GLU A 245 0.75 -10.35 -28.04
CA GLU A 245 1.56 -11.55 -27.75
C GLU A 245 3.05 -11.41 -28.12
N ASP A 246 3.43 -10.34 -28.82
CA ASP A 246 4.77 -10.15 -29.41
C ASP A 246 5.78 -9.43 -28.49
N ASP A 247 5.37 -8.94 -27.31
CA ASP A 247 6.30 -8.40 -26.32
C ASP A 247 6.96 -9.53 -25.51
N GLU A 248 8.05 -10.10 -26.06
CA GLU A 248 8.94 -11.00 -25.30
C GLU A 248 9.54 -10.31 -24.06
N GLU A 249 9.57 -8.97 -24.06
CA GLU A 249 9.94 -8.07 -22.95
C GLU A 249 8.72 -7.62 -22.11
N GLY A 250 7.82 -8.54 -21.77
CA GLY A 250 6.88 -8.30 -20.67
C GLY A 250 7.66 -7.92 -19.41
N SER A 251 7.40 -6.72 -18.88
CA SER A 251 8.02 -6.12 -17.69
C SER A 251 7.75 -6.94 -16.42
N VAL A 252 8.34 -8.13 -16.34
CA VAL A 252 8.73 -8.69 -15.05
C VAL A 252 9.82 -7.74 -14.58
N ASP A 253 9.46 -6.73 -13.78
CA ASP A 253 10.41 -5.85 -13.12
C ASP A 253 11.53 -6.71 -12.54
N GLY A 254 12.67 -6.70 -13.23
CA GLY A 254 13.87 -7.45 -12.87
C GLY A 254 14.55 -6.87 -11.63
N GLY A 255 13.93 -5.88 -10.95
CA GLY A 255 14.40 -5.26 -9.72
C GLY A 255 13.53 -5.63 -8.51
N GLU A 256 13.65 -6.86 -8.03
CA GLU A 256 13.29 -7.35 -6.69
C GLU A 256 12.27 -6.51 -5.87
N GLY A 257 11.02 -6.32 -6.32
CA GLY A 257 10.00 -5.47 -5.65
C GLY A 257 9.87 -5.60 -4.12
N TYR A 258 8.94 -6.40 -3.62
CA TYR A 258 8.87 -6.73 -2.18
C TYR A 258 10.07 -7.57 -1.71
N ALA A 259 10.56 -8.43 -2.60
CA ALA A 259 11.62 -9.39 -2.30
C ALA A 259 12.95 -8.70 -1.99
N GLY A 260 13.29 -7.62 -2.69
CA GLY A 260 14.58 -6.94 -2.56
C GLY A 260 14.70 -6.22 -1.23
N VAL A 261 13.63 -5.54 -0.79
CA VAL A 261 13.59 -4.95 0.56
C VAL A 261 13.75 -6.03 1.63
N ALA A 262 13.13 -7.19 1.44
CA ALA A 262 13.28 -8.31 2.36
C ALA A 262 14.72 -8.83 2.39
N LEU A 263 15.33 -9.02 1.22
CA LEU A 263 16.70 -9.48 1.06
C LEU A 263 17.69 -8.48 1.64
N ASP A 264 17.46 -7.17 1.46
CA ASP A 264 18.26 -6.10 2.05
C ASP A 264 18.21 -6.15 3.57
N ILE A 265 17.03 -6.33 4.18
CA ILE A 265 16.91 -6.48 5.64
C ILE A 265 17.67 -7.72 6.12
N LEU A 266 17.54 -8.85 5.41
CA LEU A 266 18.24 -10.09 5.75
C LEU A 266 19.76 -9.94 5.63
N ALA A 267 20.25 -9.33 4.55
CA ALA A 267 21.67 -9.03 4.34
C ALA A 267 22.18 -8.07 5.43
N SER A 268 21.36 -7.11 5.83
CA SER A 268 21.69 -6.12 6.87
C SER A 268 21.81 -6.73 8.26
N ALA A 269 21.00 -7.74 8.56
CA ALA A 269 21.16 -8.54 9.76
C ALA A 269 22.54 -9.26 9.78
N GLY A 270 23.12 -9.58 8.62
CA GLY A 270 24.49 -10.08 8.47
C GLY A 270 25.58 -9.01 8.62
N GLY A 271 25.23 -7.73 8.55
CA GLY A 271 26.13 -6.58 8.67
C GLY A 271 26.38 -5.83 7.36
N ALA A 272 25.67 -6.14 6.27
CA ALA A 272 25.68 -5.28 5.09
C ALA A 272 24.93 -3.97 5.41
N PRO A 273 25.46 -2.79 5.07
CA PRO A 273 24.68 -1.56 5.22
C PRO A 273 23.58 -1.52 4.15
N ALA A 274 22.34 -1.27 4.55
CA ALA A 274 21.26 -0.95 3.61
C ALA A 274 20.43 0.24 4.09
N ARG A 275 19.91 1.01 3.13
CA ARG A 275 18.92 2.05 3.36
C ARG A 275 17.64 1.63 2.68
N ILE A 276 16.57 1.50 3.46
CA ILE A 276 15.28 1.01 2.99
C ILE A 276 14.17 1.96 3.42
N VAL A 277 13.08 1.99 2.67
CA VAL A 277 11.84 2.58 3.16
C VAL A 277 11.02 1.49 3.84
N ALA A 278 10.58 1.73 5.07
CA ALA A 278 9.83 0.75 5.84
C ALA A 278 8.77 1.41 6.71
N ASN A 279 7.76 0.61 7.06
CA ASN A 279 6.75 0.95 8.05
C ASN A 279 7.25 0.51 9.43
N VAL A 280 7.60 1.49 10.26
CA VAL A 280 8.20 1.30 11.59
C VAL A 280 7.68 2.34 12.59
N PRO A 281 7.75 2.07 13.91
CA PRO A 281 7.43 3.08 14.92
C PRO A 281 8.28 4.35 14.73
N ASN A 282 7.63 5.51 14.82
CA ASN A 282 8.19 6.82 14.50
C ASN A 282 9.47 7.15 15.26
N ARG A 283 9.46 6.99 16.59
CA ARG A 283 10.61 7.26 17.48
C ARG A 283 11.27 8.62 17.18
N GLY A 284 10.45 9.66 17.00
CA GLY A 284 10.88 11.02 16.71
C GLY A 284 11.36 11.30 15.27
N ALA A 285 11.21 10.37 14.33
CA ALA A 285 11.65 10.59 12.94
C ALA A 285 10.82 11.64 12.19
N VAL A 286 9.50 11.61 12.39
CA VAL A 286 8.52 12.54 11.83
C VAL A 286 7.97 13.39 12.98
N ALA A 287 8.33 14.67 12.98
CA ALA A 287 7.86 15.61 13.97
C ALA A 287 6.33 15.81 13.86
N GLY A 288 5.65 15.88 15.01
CA GLY A 288 4.20 16.03 15.09
C GLY A 288 3.40 14.71 15.11
N MET A 289 4.06 13.57 14.93
CA MET A 289 3.49 12.23 15.13
C MET A 289 3.93 11.67 16.50
N GLN A 290 3.18 10.73 17.08
CA GLN A 290 3.56 10.07 18.34
C GLN A 290 4.74 9.11 18.11
N ASP A 291 5.51 8.80 19.15
CA ASP A 291 6.69 7.92 19.01
C ASP A 291 6.33 6.47 18.63
N ASP A 292 5.15 6.03 19.02
CA ASP A 292 4.57 4.71 18.75
C ASP A 292 3.64 4.69 17.51
N ASP A 293 3.45 5.83 16.85
CA ASP A 293 2.79 5.86 15.55
C ASP A 293 3.70 5.17 14.52
N VAL A 294 3.20 4.17 13.81
CA VAL A 294 3.92 3.54 12.69
C VAL A 294 3.91 4.49 11.50
N VAL A 295 5.08 4.91 11.04
CA VAL A 295 5.26 5.82 9.90
C VAL A 295 6.00 5.10 8.77
N GLU A 296 5.82 5.59 7.55
CA GLU A 296 6.58 5.16 6.38
C GLU A 296 7.71 6.17 6.15
N THR A 297 8.95 5.75 6.37
CA THR A 297 10.12 6.63 6.22
C THR A 297 11.39 5.83 5.93
N VAL A 298 12.47 6.54 5.64
CA VAL A 298 13.78 5.95 5.35
C VAL A 298 14.41 5.46 6.65
N CYS A 299 14.94 4.24 6.60
CA CYS A 299 15.61 3.58 7.70
C CYS A 299 17.01 3.13 7.28
N GLU A 300 17.97 3.24 8.19
CA GLU A 300 19.23 2.52 8.11
C GLU A 300 19.02 1.13 8.73
N ALA A 301 19.20 0.09 7.91
CA ALA A 301 19.15 -1.29 8.34
C ALA A 301 20.54 -1.75 8.79
N GLY A 302 20.58 -2.47 9.91
CA GLY A 302 21.80 -3.07 10.43
C GLY A 302 21.52 -4.22 11.40
N ARG A 303 22.57 -4.69 12.07
CA ARG A 303 22.50 -5.85 12.99
C ARG A 303 21.52 -5.66 14.14
N ASP A 304 21.44 -4.42 14.64
CA ASP A 304 20.56 -4.05 15.75
C ASP A 304 19.13 -3.69 15.29
N GLY A 305 18.88 -3.77 13.99
CA GLY A 305 17.59 -3.58 13.34
C GLY A 305 17.49 -2.31 12.52
N LEU A 306 16.26 -1.79 12.41
CA LEU A 306 15.97 -0.60 11.61
C LEU A 306 16.02 0.64 12.49
N LYS A 307 16.88 1.58 12.09
CA LYS A 307 16.96 2.91 12.70
C LYS A 307 16.38 3.94 11.74
N THR A 308 15.34 4.63 12.18
CA THR A 308 14.72 5.70 11.39
C THR A 308 15.68 6.87 11.17
N ILE A 309 15.58 7.49 10.00
CA ILE A 309 16.25 8.74 9.66
C ILE A 309 15.24 9.89 9.87
N PRO A 310 15.62 11.01 10.50
CA PRO A 310 14.72 12.16 10.62
C PRO A 310 14.22 12.64 9.25
N ALA A 311 12.90 12.77 9.10
CA ALA A 311 12.23 13.18 7.87
C ALA A 311 12.34 14.70 7.58
N GLY A 312 12.88 15.48 8.53
CA GLY A 312 12.99 16.92 8.44
C GLY A 312 11.65 17.63 8.66
N ASP A 313 11.53 18.84 8.11
CA ASP A 313 10.31 19.63 8.20
C ASP A 313 9.20 19.00 7.35
N ILE A 314 8.02 18.87 7.96
CA ILE A 314 6.81 18.32 7.33
C ILE A 314 5.85 19.48 7.06
N PRO A 315 5.38 19.66 5.80
CA PRO A 315 4.35 20.64 5.50
C PRO A 315 3.09 20.43 6.34
N GLU A 316 2.50 21.51 6.84
CA GLU A 316 1.39 21.47 7.79
C GLU A 316 0.19 20.68 7.25
N ASP A 317 -0.19 20.92 5.99
CA ASP A 317 -1.33 20.23 5.35
C ASP A 317 -1.10 18.71 5.24
N CYS A 318 0.14 18.28 4.94
CA CYS A 318 0.51 16.87 4.93
C CYS A 318 0.41 16.27 6.33
N LEU A 319 0.96 16.97 7.35
CA LEU A 319 0.93 16.51 8.73
C LEU A 319 -0.51 16.37 9.25
N LEU A 320 -1.40 17.33 8.96
CA LEU A 320 -2.81 17.27 9.36
C LEU A 320 -3.53 16.06 8.72
N LEU A 321 -3.26 15.78 7.44
CA LEU A 321 -3.80 14.60 6.77
C LEU A 321 -3.27 13.30 7.41
N MET A 322 -1.96 13.22 7.66
CA MET A 322 -1.34 12.08 8.35
C MET A 322 -1.95 11.85 9.73
N GLN A 323 -2.14 12.90 10.53
CA GLN A 323 -2.71 12.81 11.86
C GLN A 323 -4.17 12.32 11.84
N SER A 324 -4.97 12.76 10.85
CA SER A 324 -6.34 12.29 10.65
C SER A 324 -6.38 10.80 10.31
N VAL A 325 -5.56 10.34 9.35
CA VAL A 325 -5.49 8.92 8.98
C VAL A 325 -4.93 8.08 10.13
N LYS A 326 -3.88 8.54 10.82
CA LYS A 326 -3.32 7.84 11.97
C LYS A 326 -4.29 7.73 13.15
N ARG A 327 -5.16 8.73 13.34
CA ARG A 327 -6.24 8.64 14.34
C ARG A 327 -7.21 7.52 13.99
N TYR A 328 -7.61 7.41 12.72
CA TYR A 328 -8.39 6.29 12.23
C TYR A 328 -7.69 4.94 12.46
N GLU A 329 -6.39 4.83 12.17
CA GLU A 329 -5.64 3.59 12.34
C GLU A 329 -5.61 3.14 13.80
N ARG A 330 -5.24 4.03 14.73
CA ARG A 330 -5.22 3.74 16.17
C ARG A 330 -6.59 3.32 16.70
N LEU A 331 -7.66 4.00 16.28
CA LEU A 331 -9.02 3.63 16.65
C LEU A 331 -9.43 2.29 16.05
N THR A 332 -9.02 1.98 14.83
CA THR A 332 -9.26 0.68 14.19
C THR A 332 -8.59 -0.45 14.96
N VAL A 333 -7.32 -0.27 15.35
CA VAL A 333 -6.58 -1.22 16.20
C VAL A 333 -7.33 -1.44 17.52
N GLU A 334 -7.73 -0.36 18.19
CA GLU A 334 -8.45 -0.45 19.46
C GLU A 334 -9.82 -1.13 19.31
N ALA A 335 -10.55 -0.82 18.23
CA ALA A 335 -11.83 -1.44 17.92
C ALA A 335 -11.69 -2.95 17.70
N ILE A 336 -10.67 -3.39 16.96
CA ILE A 336 -10.38 -4.82 16.75
C ILE A 336 -10.01 -5.50 18.07
N ARG A 337 -9.17 -4.87 18.88
CA ARG A 337 -8.70 -5.42 20.16
C ARG A 337 -9.83 -5.59 21.18
N THR A 338 -10.75 -4.63 21.21
CA THR A 338 -11.86 -4.60 22.18
C THR A 338 -13.18 -5.14 21.63
N ARG A 339 -13.27 -5.40 20.33
CA ARG A 339 -14.51 -5.71 19.59
C ARG A 339 -15.61 -4.67 19.83
N SER A 340 -15.20 -3.40 19.96
CA SER A 340 -16.09 -2.27 20.24
C SER A 340 -16.63 -1.68 18.94
N ARG A 341 -17.91 -1.90 18.67
CA ARG A 341 -18.62 -1.29 17.54
C ARG A 341 -18.59 0.24 17.62
N LYS A 342 -18.75 0.80 18.82
CA LYS A 342 -18.64 2.25 19.04
C LYS A 342 -17.28 2.79 18.57
N THR A 343 -16.19 2.13 18.96
CA THR A 343 -14.83 2.55 18.58
C THR A 343 -14.59 2.37 17.08
N ALA A 344 -15.16 1.33 16.46
CA ALA A 344 -15.14 1.18 15.00
C ALA A 344 -15.83 2.36 14.29
N ILE A 345 -16.97 2.83 14.81
CA ILE A 345 -17.68 4.00 14.26
C ILE A 345 -16.83 5.25 14.42
N GLU A 346 -16.21 5.45 15.59
CA GLU A 346 -15.27 6.55 15.82
C GLU A 346 -14.08 6.49 14.83
N ALA A 347 -13.57 5.29 14.54
CA ALA A 347 -12.48 5.08 13.59
C ALA A 347 -12.87 5.58 12.19
N LEU A 348 -13.96 5.05 11.62
CA LEU A 348 -14.42 5.48 10.29
C LEU A 348 -14.82 6.95 10.28
N MET A 349 -15.41 7.49 11.35
CA MET A 349 -15.71 8.93 11.43
C MET A 349 -14.46 9.80 11.40
N ALA A 350 -13.33 9.32 11.94
CA ALA A 350 -12.04 10.04 11.90
C ALA A 350 -11.36 9.98 10.52
N HIS A 351 -11.74 9.05 9.64
CA HIS A 351 -11.12 8.90 8.33
C HIS A 351 -11.63 9.99 7.35
N PRO A 352 -10.75 10.72 6.65
CA PRO A 352 -11.13 11.88 5.84
C PRO A 352 -11.98 11.56 4.60
N LEU A 353 -11.99 10.29 4.16
CA LEU A 353 -12.87 9.80 3.09
C LEU A 353 -14.28 9.41 3.57
N VAL A 354 -14.54 9.43 4.88
CA VAL A 354 -15.86 9.11 5.47
C VAL A 354 -16.39 10.32 6.24
N GLY A 355 -15.68 10.78 7.28
CA GLY A 355 -15.92 12.06 7.96
C GLY A 355 -17.35 12.32 8.48
N SER A 356 -18.17 11.27 8.66
CA SER A 356 -19.61 11.40 8.91
C SER A 356 -20.11 10.26 9.80
N TYR A 357 -20.85 10.60 10.86
CA TYR A 357 -21.32 9.64 11.86
C TYR A 357 -22.33 8.63 11.30
N SER A 358 -23.36 9.10 10.57
CA SER A 358 -24.40 8.22 10.03
C SER A 358 -23.82 7.24 9.01
N LEU A 359 -22.93 7.74 8.16
CA LEU A 359 -22.22 6.95 7.15
C LEU A 359 -21.26 5.95 7.80
N ALA A 360 -20.47 6.37 8.79
CA ALA A 360 -19.59 5.48 9.54
C ALA A 360 -20.39 4.36 10.22
N THR A 361 -21.54 4.69 10.81
CA THR A 361 -22.43 3.71 11.46
C THR A 361 -22.91 2.65 10.46
N SER A 362 -23.44 3.07 9.31
CA SER A 362 -23.96 2.12 8.32
C SER A 362 -22.86 1.26 7.70
N LEU A 363 -21.67 1.83 7.46
CA LEU A 363 -20.51 1.10 6.94
C LEU A 363 -20.02 0.06 7.95
N VAL A 364 -19.85 0.41 9.22
CA VAL A 364 -19.45 -0.55 10.28
C VAL A 364 -20.46 -1.69 10.35
N ASP A 365 -21.75 -1.38 10.39
CA ASP A 365 -22.81 -2.40 10.46
C ASP A 365 -22.79 -3.33 9.26
N ALA A 366 -22.61 -2.78 8.05
CA ALA A 366 -22.52 -3.55 6.82
C ALA A 366 -21.30 -4.48 6.83
N TYR A 367 -20.11 -3.99 7.22
CA TYR A 367 -18.89 -4.80 7.26
C TYR A 367 -18.90 -5.88 8.33
N LEU A 368 -19.36 -5.57 9.55
CA LEU A 368 -19.46 -6.57 10.62
C LEU A 368 -20.43 -7.69 10.23
N LYS A 369 -21.55 -7.33 9.58
CA LYS A 369 -22.50 -8.32 9.05
C LYS A 369 -21.88 -9.14 7.91
N ALA A 370 -21.24 -8.50 6.93
CA ALA A 370 -20.66 -9.18 5.78
C ALA A 370 -19.53 -10.15 6.17
N HIS A 371 -18.77 -9.80 7.21
CA HIS A 371 -17.59 -10.55 7.65
C HIS A 371 -17.78 -11.27 8.98
N GLN A 372 -19.02 -11.51 9.42
CA GLN A 372 -19.33 -12.11 10.74
C GLN A 372 -18.59 -13.43 10.98
N SER A 373 -18.41 -14.26 9.93
CA SER A 373 -17.68 -15.53 10.00
C SER A 373 -16.19 -15.36 10.33
N TYR A 374 -15.61 -14.18 10.05
CA TYR A 374 -14.21 -13.87 10.34
C TYR A 374 -14.05 -13.09 11.65
N VAL A 375 -14.94 -12.14 11.92
CA VAL A 375 -14.76 -11.17 13.02
C VAL A 375 -15.51 -11.55 14.29
N GLY A 376 -16.47 -12.49 14.20
CA GLY A 376 -17.32 -12.91 15.31
C GLY A 376 -18.27 -11.81 15.78
N ASP A 377 -18.76 -11.94 17.01
CA ASP A 377 -19.67 -10.97 17.61
C ASP A 377 -18.91 -9.76 18.18
N TRP A 378 -19.50 -8.59 17.98
CA TRP A 378 -19.04 -7.29 18.48
C TRP A 378 -20.11 -6.72 19.41
N ASP A 379 -19.70 -5.85 20.32
CA ASP A 379 -20.64 -5.17 21.22
C ASP A 379 -21.67 -4.35 20.41
N ALA A 380 -22.90 -4.27 20.92
CA ALA A 380 -24.03 -3.61 20.24
C ALA A 380 -23.87 -2.08 20.11
#